data_AF-A0AAN8KBS8-F1
#
_entry.id   AF-A0AAN8KBS8-F1
#
_cell.length_a   1.000
_cell.length_b   1.000
_cell.length_c   1.000
_cell.angle_alpha   90.00
_cell.angle_beta   90.00
_cell.angle_gamma   90.00
#
_symmetry.space_group_name_H-M   'P 1'
#
loop_
_entity.id
_entity.type
_entity.pdbx_description
1 polymer ?
#
loop_
_entity_poly.entity_id
_entity_poly.type
_entity_poly.pdbx_seq_one_letter_code
_entity_poly.pdbx_strand_id
1 'polypeptide(L)'
;MERCKDSLYMGTQPQGYLLCNSLKKICQRYEDKLRFVTLCDPHKHIPIYSAYTFKKSDGEKRVDFLWMFEPQVCGKTAVLEDYADVAQYERGHLKLDEHQANPLDKASTYTLTNVVPQICEFNIGPWAEHEDLITKRLNNY
;
A
#
# COMPACT_ATOMS: atom_id res chain seq x y z
N MET A 1 4.46 -6.67 -22.45
CA MET A 1 3.73 -7.83 -21.84
C MET A 1 3.70 -7.60 -20.33
N GLU A 2 2.57 -7.10 -19.80
CA GLU A 2 2.48 -6.59 -18.42
C GLU A 2 2.45 -7.71 -17.38
N ARG A 3 3.59 -7.95 -16.71
CA ARG A 3 3.79 -9.03 -15.71
C ARG A 3 3.15 -8.77 -14.33
N CYS A 4 2.14 -7.90 -14.24
CA CYS A 4 1.62 -7.42 -12.95
C CYS A 4 0.08 -7.30 -12.93
N LYS A 5 -0.61 -8.10 -13.73
CA LYS A 5 -2.08 -8.18 -13.66
C LYS A 5 -2.56 -9.12 -12.56
N ASP A 6 -1.69 -10.02 -12.10
CA ASP A 6 -2.04 -11.12 -11.20
C ASP A 6 -2.48 -10.65 -9.80
N SER A 7 -2.11 -9.43 -9.38
CA SER A 7 -2.58 -8.83 -8.12
C SER A 7 -3.87 -8.03 -8.27
N LEU A 8 -4.32 -7.75 -9.49
CA LEU A 8 -5.61 -7.09 -9.74
C LEU A 8 -6.73 -8.13 -9.73
N TYR A 9 -7.89 -7.76 -9.21
CA TYR A 9 -9.07 -8.62 -9.25
C TYR A 9 -9.41 -8.97 -10.71
N MET A 10 -9.32 -10.26 -11.06
CA MET A 10 -9.50 -10.77 -12.42
C MET A 10 -8.63 -10.05 -13.48
N GLY A 11 -7.47 -9.52 -13.09
CA GLY A 11 -6.60 -8.76 -13.99
C GLY A 11 -7.18 -7.43 -14.49
N THR A 12 -8.29 -6.97 -13.90
CA THR A 12 -9.07 -5.81 -14.37
C THR A 12 -8.69 -4.57 -13.56
N GLN A 13 -8.40 -3.46 -14.27
CA GLN A 13 -8.13 -2.17 -13.63
C GLN A 13 -9.43 -1.53 -13.12
N PRO A 14 -9.38 -0.76 -12.01
CA PRO A 14 -10.56 -0.07 -11.51
C PRO A 14 -11.09 0.94 -12.54
N GLN A 15 -12.37 0.80 -12.92
CA GLN A 15 -12.99 1.51 -14.04
C GLN A 15 -13.01 3.04 -13.86
N GLY A 16 -13.15 3.53 -12.62
CA GLY A 16 -13.22 4.96 -12.31
C GLY A 16 -11.96 5.77 -12.67
N TYR A 17 -10.85 5.10 -12.97
CA TYR A 17 -9.55 5.74 -13.23
C TYR A 17 -9.07 5.56 -14.68
N LEU A 18 -9.86 4.89 -15.54
CA LEU A 18 -9.51 4.62 -16.95
C LEU A 18 -9.45 5.88 -17.82
N LEU A 19 -10.05 6.98 -17.39
CA LEU A 19 -9.97 8.29 -18.06
C LEU A 19 -8.67 9.04 -17.74
N CYS A 20 -7.91 8.58 -16.74
CA CYS A 20 -6.71 9.23 -16.27
C CYS A 20 -5.49 8.55 -16.91
N ASN A 21 -5.23 8.85 -18.18
CA ASN A 21 -4.08 8.33 -18.95
C ASN A 21 -2.71 8.72 -18.35
N SER A 22 -2.68 9.56 -17.31
CA SER A 22 -1.48 9.98 -16.60
C SER A 22 -1.10 9.09 -15.42
N LEU A 23 -1.96 8.15 -14.99
CA LEU A 23 -1.66 7.31 -13.84
C LEU A 23 -0.63 6.24 -14.20
N LYS A 24 0.39 6.12 -13.34
CA LYS A 24 1.45 5.15 -13.52
C LYS A 24 1.16 3.92 -12.67
N LYS A 25 1.15 2.76 -13.32
CA LYS A 25 1.08 1.46 -12.63
C LYS A 25 2.47 1.04 -12.18
N ILE A 26 2.63 0.81 -10.88
CA ILE A 26 3.84 0.31 -10.25
C ILE A 26 3.60 -1.13 -9.79
N CYS A 27 4.52 -2.00 -10.17
CA CYS A 27 4.53 -3.39 -9.74
C CYS A 27 5.42 -3.53 -8.52
N GLN A 28 4.82 -3.75 -7.36
CA GLN A 28 5.58 -3.79 -6.13
C GLN A 28 6.24 -5.13 -5.93
N ARG A 29 7.57 -5.10 -5.90
CA ARG A 29 8.43 -6.27 -5.82
C ARG A 29 9.32 -6.20 -4.59
N TYR A 30 9.40 -7.32 -3.89
CA TYR A 30 10.30 -7.52 -2.76
C TYR A 30 10.96 -8.88 -2.92
N GLU A 31 12.30 -8.89 -2.90
CA GLU A 31 13.13 -10.06 -3.29
C GLU A 31 12.74 -10.64 -4.65
N ASP A 32 12.62 -9.77 -5.67
CA ASP A 32 12.21 -10.10 -7.06
C ASP A 32 10.82 -10.72 -7.24
N LYS A 33 10.07 -10.94 -6.14
CA LYS A 33 8.70 -11.47 -6.17
C LYS A 33 7.69 -10.33 -6.21
N LEU A 34 6.71 -10.44 -7.09
CA LEU A 34 5.55 -9.54 -7.12
C LEU A 34 4.72 -9.74 -5.85
N ARG A 35 4.45 -8.66 -5.12
CA ARG A 35 3.69 -8.68 -3.86
C ARG A 35 2.35 -7.98 -3.99
N PHE A 36 2.32 -6.85 -4.68
CA PHE A 36 1.10 -6.08 -4.91
C PHE A 36 1.30 -5.09 -6.07
N VAL A 37 0.22 -4.39 -6.43
CA VAL A 37 0.23 -3.36 -7.44
C VAL A 37 -0.23 -2.06 -6.81
N THR A 38 0.43 -0.97 -7.17
CA THR A 38 0.00 0.38 -6.81
C THR A 38 -0.18 1.21 -8.07
N LEU A 39 -1.31 1.91 -8.18
CA LEU A 39 -1.51 2.99 -9.14
C LEU A 39 -1.19 4.31 -8.46
N CYS A 40 -0.27 5.08 -9.04
CA CYS A 40 0.15 6.37 -8.53
C CYS A 40 -0.11 7.50 -9.54
N ASP A 41 -0.31 8.69 -9.00
CA ASP A 41 -0.32 9.94 -9.75
C ASP A 41 1.09 10.54 -9.74
N PRO A 42 1.80 10.56 -10.89
CA PRO A 42 3.15 11.11 -10.95
C PRO A 42 3.20 12.63 -10.85
N HIS A 43 2.08 13.35 -10.96
CA HIS A 43 2.05 14.80 -10.78
C HIS A 43 1.91 15.19 -9.32
N LYS A 44 1.18 14.38 -8.55
CA LYS A 44 0.96 14.60 -7.11
C LYS A 44 1.91 13.81 -6.23
N HIS A 45 2.67 12.89 -6.82
CA HIS A 45 3.58 11.98 -6.13
C HIS A 45 2.90 11.14 -5.05
N ILE A 46 1.61 10.85 -5.22
CA ILE A 46 0.81 10.06 -4.28
C ILE A 46 0.32 8.75 -4.92
N PRO A 47 0.32 7.63 -4.18
CA PRO A 47 -0.41 6.45 -4.58
C PRO A 47 -1.92 6.69 -4.41
N ILE A 48 -2.70 6.39 -5.46
CA ILE A 48 -4.16 6.54 -5.47
C ILE A 48 -4.84 5.25 -5.04
N TYR A 49 -4.30 4.11 -5.47
CA TYR A 49 -4.96 2.83 -5.30
C TYR A 49 -3.93 1.72 -5.21
N SER A 50 -4.09 0.81 -4.25
CA SER A 50 -3.33 -0.44 -4.19
C SER A 50 -4.25 -1.64 -4.39
N ALA A 51 -3.75 -2.66 -5.06
CA ALA A 51 -4.42 -3.95 -5.22
C ALA A 51 -3.50 -5.07 -4.76
N TYR A 52 -4.03 -5.89 -3.86
CA TYR A 52 -3.33 -6.99 -3.25
C TYR A 52 -4.33 -8.10 -2.89
N THR A 53 -3.82 -9.32 -2.81
CA THR A 53 -4.58 -10.47 -2.32
C THR A 53 -4.48 -10.51 -0.81
N PHE A 54 -5.63 -10.55 -0.13
CA PHE A 54 -5.69 -10.79 1.30
C PHE A 54 -5.09 -12.17 1.62
N LYS A 55 -4.27 -12.23 2.66
CA LYS A 55 -3.76 -13.48 3.22
C LYS A 55 -4.15 -13.52 4.69
N LYS A 56 -4.87 -14.57 5.08
CA LYS A 56 -5.29 -14.79 6.46
C LYS A 56 -4.08 -14.73 7.39
N SER A 57 -4.14 -13.84 8.36
CA SER A 57 -3.17 -13.75 9.45
C SER A 57 -3.87 -14.31 10.69
N ASP A 58 -3.20 -15.19 11.45
CA ASP A 58 -3.76 -15.81 12.65
C ASP A 58 -3.79 -14.84 13.86
N GLY A 59 -4.08 -13.56 13.61
CA GLY A 59 -4.03 -12.50 14.61
C GLY A 59 -2.61 -12.05 14.96
N GLU A 60 -1.64 -12.30 14.08
CA GLU A 60 -0.29 -11.74 14.24
C GLU A 60 -0.33 -10.22 14.20
N LYS A 61 0.16 -9.58 15.26
CA LYS A 61 0.25 -8.12 15.38
C LYS A 61 1.16 -7.51 14.31
N ARG A 62 0.96 -6.22 14.05
CA ARG A 62 1.87 -5.36 13.27
C ARG A 62 3.32 -5.59 13.68
N VAL A 63 4.18 -5.81 12.69
CA VAL A 63 5.63 -6.00 12.91
C VAL A 63 6.35 -4.67 12.72
N ASP A 64 7.33 -4.37 13.57
CA ASP A 64 8.16 -3.18 13.43
C ASP A 64 9.26 -3.41 12.39
N PHE A 65 8.98 -3.05 11.13
CA PHE A 65 9.95 -3.09 10.04
C PHE A 65 10.54 -1.71 9.77
N LEU A 66 11.83 -1.67 9.47
CA LEU A 66 12.49 -0.44 9.03
C LEU A 66 11.91 -0.01 7.66
N TRP A 67 11.57 1.27 7.54
CA TRP A 67 11.08 1.85 6.29
C TRP A 67 12.12 1.72 5.18
N MET A 68 11.69 1.18 4.04
CA MET A 68 12.57 0.96 2.89
C MET A 68 12.34 2.03 1.82
N PHE A 69 13.44 2.50 1.25
CA PHE A 69 13.42 3.26 0.01
C PHE A 69 13.33 2.29 -1.16
N GLU A 70 12.37 2.50 -2.07
CA GLU A 70 12.21 1.67 -3.25
C GLU A 70 12.99 2.27 -4.45
N PRO A 71 14.08 1.63 -4.91
CA PRO A 71 14.89 2.14 -6.02
C PRO A 71 14.15 2.10 -7.36
N GLN A 72 13.08 1.29 -7.46
CA GLN A 72 12.33 1.04 -8.69
C GLN A 72 11.43 2.20 -9.13
N VAL A 73 11.32 3.27 -8.32
CA VAL A 73 10.63 4.50 -8.71
C VAL A 73 11.63 5.57 -9.12
N CYS A 74 12.16 5.41 -10.33
CA CYS A 74 12.84 6.49 -11.03
C CYS A 74 11.80 7.58 -11.38
N GLY A 75 11.76 8.62 -10.56
CA GLY A 75 10.95 9.83 -10.80
C GLY A 75 10.23 10.31 -9.55
N LYS A 76 10.90 11.19 -8.79
CA LYS A 76 10.35 12.09 -7.76
C LYS A 76 9.14 11.52 -6.99
N THR A 77 9.25 10.36 -6.37
CA THR A 77 8.30 9.98 -5.31
C THR A 77 8.58 10.75 -4.04
N ALA A 78 7.58 10.82 -3.16
CA ALA A 78 7.73 11.43 -1.85
C ALA A 78 8.96 10.84 -1.12
N VAL A 79 9.81 11.71 -0.59
CA VAL A 79 10.98 11.35 0.19
C VAL A 79 10.62 11.35 1.68
N LEU A 80 11.45 10.74 2.54
CA LEU A 80 11.16 10.63 3.96
C LEU A 80 11.00 12.02 4.60
N GLU A 81 11.75 12.99 4.09
CA GLU A 81 11.74 14.39 4.48
C GLU A 81 10.39 15.07 4.21
N ASP A 82 9.62 14.64 3.19
CA ASP A 82 8.29 15.19 2.91
C ASP A 82 7.29 14.91 4.06
N TYR A 83 7.61 13.96 4.94
CA TYR A 83 6.81 13.58 6.11
C TYR A 83 7.42 14.02 7.44
N ALA A 84 8.59 14.68 7.45
CA ALA A 84 9.33 14.97 8.67
C ALA A 84 8.77 16.15 9.48
N ASP A 85 8.07 17.09 8.82
CA ASP A 85 7.73 18.41 9.40
C ASP A 85 6.21 18.65 9.59
N VAL A 86 5.41 17.58 9.62
CA VAL A 86 3.94 17.69 9.71
C VAL A 86 3.39 16.88 10.89
N ALA A 87 3.40 17.47 12.10
CA ALA A 87 2.89 16.85 13.33
C ALA A 87 1.41 16.38 13.26
N GLN A 88 0.66 16.82 12.25
CA GLN A 88 -0.76 16.49 12.04
C GLN A 88 -0.97 15.27 11.13
N TYR A 89 0.08 14.76 10.49
CA TYR A 89 -0.02 13.69 9.51
C TYR A 89 0.88 12.51 9.83
N GLU A 90 0.35 11.30 9.67
CA GLU A 90 1.06 10.04 9.73
C GLU A 90 1.14 9.36 8.36
N ARG A 91 2.01 8.35 8.27
CA ARG A 91 2.17 7.49 7.09
C ARG A 91 1.06 6.44 7.08
N GLY A 92 -0.03 6.77 6.41
CA GLY A 92 -1.18 5.90 6.24
C GLY A 92 -0.95 4.81 5.21
N HIS A 93 -1.00 3.54 5.62
CA HIS A 93 -0.77 2.40 4.72
C HIS A 93 -1.98 2.17 3.79
N LEU A 94 -1.71 1.99 2.49
CA LEU A 94 -2.74 1.55 1.54
C LEU A 94 -2.91 0.03 1.53
N LYS A 95 -1.79 -0.70 1.47
CA LYS A 95 -1.75 -2.15 1.72
C LYS A 95 -1.38 -2.39 3.18
N LEU A 96 -2.26 -3.07 3.90
CA LEU A 96 -2.12 -3.32 5.33
C LEU A 96 -1.22 -4.51 5.62
N ASP A 97 -0.33 -4.31 6.60
CA ASP A 97 0.53 -5.34 7.17
C ASP A 97 -0.28 -6.52 7.72
N GLU A 98 -1.38 -6.23 8.42
CA GLU A 98 -2.22 -7.23 9.07
C GLU A 98 -2.98 -8.12 8.07
N HIS A 99 -3.09 -7.69 6.81
CA HIS A 99 -3.65 -8.49 5.72
C HIS A 99 -2.61 -9.42 5.06
N GLN A 100 -1.40 -9.50 5.63
CA GLN A 100 -0.31 -10.35 5.15
C GLN A 100 0.02 -11.43 6.17
N ALA A 101 0.26 -12.66 5.70
CA ALA A 101 0.61 -13.78 6.56
C ALA A 101 2.13 -13.93 6.76
N ASN A 102 2.93 -13.73 5.70
CA ASN A 102 4.37 -13.99 5.77
C ASN A 102 5.17 -12.74 6.15
N PRO A 103 6.27 -12.85 6.92
CA PRO A 103 7.14 -11.73 7.26
C PRO A 103 7.66 -10.94 6.05
N LEU A 104 7.94 -11.62 4.92
CA LEU A 104 8.40 -10.96 3.68
C LEU A 104 7.27 -10.22 2.95
N ASP A 105 6.03 -10.70 3.07
CA ASP A 105 4.86 -9.99 2.53
C ASP A 105 4.54 -8.76 3.38
N LYS A 106 4.68 -8.89 4.71
CA LYS A 106 4.58 -7.83 5.71
C LYS A 106 5.61 -6.72 5.47
N ALA A 107 6.89 -7.09 5.38
CA ALA A 107 7.99 -6.17 5.06
C ALA A 107 7.74 -5.38 3.77
N SER A 108 7.16 -6.01 2.74
CA SER A 108 6.84 -5.33 1.47
C SER A 108 5.84 -4.17 1.60
N THR A 109 5.12 -4.06 2.71
CA THR A 109 4.16 -2.96 2.94
C THR A 109 4.83 -1.67 3.46
N TYR A 110 6.03 -1.77 4.03
CA TYR A 110 6.77 -0.66 4.64
C TYR A 110 7.60 0.11 3.59
N THR A 111 6.92 0.59 2.55
CA THR A 111 7.54 1.35 1.46
C THR A 111 6.80 2.67 1.21
N LEU A 112 7.52 3.72 0.83
CA LEU A 112 6.95 5.07 0.69
C LEU A 112 5.89 5.16 -0.41
N THR A 113 5.96 4.26 -1.39
CA THR A 113 4.97 4.12 -2.47
C THR A 113 3.67 3.43 -2.04
N ASN A 114 3.62 2.91 -0.82
CA ASN A 114 2.45 2.28 -0.23
C ASN A 114 1.81 3.13 0.87
N VAL A 115 2.26 4.37 1.05
CA VAL A 115 1.74 5.28 2.07
C VAL A 115 1.25 6.60 1.51
N VAL A 116 0.28 7.19 2.19
CA VAL A 116 -0.21 8.54 1.94
C VAL A 116 -0.22 9.32 3.25
N PRO A 117 -0.07 10.66 3.24
CA PRO A 117 -0.30 11.46 4.43
C PRO A 117 -1.76 11.29 4.89
N GLN A 118 -1.96 10.74 6.09
CA GLN A 118 -3.27 10.64 6.74
C GLN A 118 -3.27 11.46 8.02
N ILE A 119 -4.39 12.13 8.31
CA ILE A 119 -4.55 12.90 9.55
C ILE A 119 -4.45 11.93 10.74
N CYS A 120 -3.62 12.25 11.74
CA CYS A 120 -3.35 11.36 12.88
C CYS A 120 -4.65 10.85 13.53
N GLU A 121 -5.57 11.76 13.87
CA GLU A 121 -6.87 11.43 14.51
C GLU A 121 -7.73 10.49 13.67
N PHE A 122 -7.67 10.63 12.34
CA PHE A 122 -8.39 9.74 11.43
C PHE A 122 -7.73 8.36 11.36
N ASN A 123 -6.39 8.33 11.24
CA ASN A 123 -5.59 7.11 11.12
C ASN A 123 -5.73 6.21 12.35
N ILE A 124 -5.55 6.78 13.56
CA ILE A 124 -5.60 6.02 14.82
C ILE A 124 -7.02 5.73 15.32
N GLY A 125 -8.01 6.44 14.78
CA GLY A 125 -9.41 6.33 15.19
C GLY A 125 -10.25 5.58 14.15
N PRO A 126 -11.15 6.27 13.41
CA PRO A 126 -12.11 5.63 12.52
C PRO A 126 -11.49 4.69 11.47
N TRP A 127 -10.30 5.02 10.96
CA TRP A 127 -9.62 4.19 9.98
C TRP A 127 -9.12 2.89 10.60
N ALA A 128 -8.39 2.94 11.71
CA ALA A 128 -7.95 1.76 12.43
C ALA A 128 -9.13 0.84 12.82
N GLU A 129 -10.24 1.40 13.30
CA GLU A 129 -11.45 0.61 13.61
C GLU A 129 -12.02 -0.09 12.37
N HIS A 130 -11.99 0.59 11.21
CA HIS A 130 -12.43 0.01 9.95
C HIS A 130 -11.49 -1.12 9.48
N GLU A 131 -10.18 -0.92 9.56
CA GLU A 131 -9.16 -1.94 9.25
C GLU A 131 -9.37 -3.20 10.10
N ASP A 132 -9.60 -3.03 11.40
CA ASP A 132 -9.89 -4.10 12.35
C ASP A 132 -11.13 -4.92 11.97
N LEU A 133 -12.21 -4.23 11.60
CA LEU A 133 -13.47 -4.87 11.20
C LEU A 133 -13.31 -5.66 9.90
N ILE A 134 -12.61 -5.10 8.93
CA ILE A 134 -12.33 -5.78 7.65
C ILE A 134 -11.44 -7.00 7.88
N THR A 135 -10.37 -6.87 8.68
CA THR A 135 -9.48 -7.99 9.02
C THR A 135 -10.25 -9.13 9.68
N LYS A 136 -11.06 -8.84 10.71
CA LYS A 136 -11.90 -9.84 11.39
C LYS A 136 -12.87 -10.52 10.42
N ARG A 137 -13.49 -9.75 9.53
CA ARG A 137 -14.42 -10.28 8.52
C ARG A 137 -13.72 -11.20 7.53
N LEU A 138 -12.56 -10.80 7.02
CA LEU A 138 -11.82 -11.56 6.02
C LEU A 138 -11.16 -12.82 6.61
N ASN A 139 -10.75 -12.81 7.87
CA ASN A 139 -10.22 -13.99 8.56
C ASN A 139 -11.27 -15.12 8.78
N ASN A 140 -12.56 -14.80 8.67
CA ASN A 140 -13.66 -15.77 8.79
C ASN A 140 -13.99 -16.50 7.46
N TYR A 141 -13.34 -16.12 6.35
CA TYR A 141 -13.41 -16.80 5.05
C TYR A 141 -12.11 -17.55 4.77
#